data_AF-A0A959FSD5-F1
#
_entry.id   AF-A0A959FSD5-F1
#
_cell.length_a   1.000
_cell.length_b   1.000
_cell.length_c   1.000
_cell.angle_alpha   90.00
_cell.angle_beta   90.00
_cell.angle_gamma   90.00
#
_symmetry.space_group_name_H-M   'P 1'
#
loop_
_entity.id
_entity.type
_entity.pdbx_description
1 polymer ?
#
loop_
_entity_poly.entity_id
_entity_poly.type
_entity_poly.pdbx_seq_one_letter_code
_entity_poly.pdbx_strand_id
1 'polypeptide(L)'
;HYFQYAAKLAGAGKTEDGIAMLRYPHEYRNVLLAEQPNTDFAYVIGRQFLFDAYHLPLLEQLMQSKDKQIAAIAGKSIKEVKYHHRFSSEWVKRLGDGTEESHQRMQTALDDLWPYVDELFEETALEQAMKAEGIGADLAAIKPGYFADVEAVLKAATLQKPTSTHRHSSGKGGVHTEQLGYILAELQYMQRAYPNMTW
;
A
#
# COMPACT_ATOMS: atom_id res chain seq x y z
N HIS A 1 -11.70 -9.05 -4.39
CA HIS A 1 -11.09 -9.98 -5.38
C HIS A 1 -9.86 -10.73 -4.88
N TYR A 2 -8.82 -10.07 -4.32
CA TYR A 2 -7.64 -10.77 -3.80
C TYR A 2 -7.98 -11.78 -2.70
N PHE A 3 -8.78 -11.40 -1.70
CA PHE A 3 -9.16 -12.32 -0.62
C PHE A 3 -10.04 -13.49 -1.07
N GLN A 4 -10.89 -13.31 -2.09
CA GLN A 4 -11.63 -14.43 -2.71
C GLN A 4 -10.67 -15.45 -3.32
N TYR A 5 -9.65 -14.98 -4.02
CA TYR A 5 -8.68 -15.87 -4.62
C TYR A 5 -7.80 -16.56 -3.58
N ALA A 6 -7.33 -15.82 -2.57
CA ALA A 6 -6.59 -16.37 -1.45
C ALA A 6 -7.40 -17.43 -0.69
N ALA A 7 -8.69 -17.20 -0.47
CA ALA A 7 -9.59 -18.16 0.17
C ALA A 7 -9.75 -19.44 -0.67
N LYS A 8 -9.93 -19.29 -2.00
CA LYS A 8 -9.99 -20.42 -2.93
C LYS A 8 -8.71 -21.27 -2.90
N LEU A 9 -7.54 -20.63 -2.88
CA LEU A 9 -6.24 -21.32 -2.83
C LEU A 9 -6.01 -22.00 -1.48
N ALA A 10 -6.40 -21.35 -0.38
CA ALA A 10 -6.21 -21.90 0.96
C ALA A 10 -7.15 -23.10 1.24
N GLY A 11 -8.28 -23.19 0.54
CA GLY A 11 -9.23 -24.31 0.65
C GLY A 11 -9.87 -24.42 2.03
N ALA A 12 -10.28 -25.63 2.41
CA ALA A 12 -10.82 -25.97 3.73
C ALA A 12 -11.98 -25.07 4.21
N GLY A 13 -12.84 -24.62 3.29
CA GLY A 13 -14.00 -23.78 3.62
C GLY A 13 -13.66 -22.34 4.03
N LYS A 14 -12.41 -21.87 3.82
CA LYS A 14 -12.07 -20.45 4.05
C LYS A 14 -12.84 -19.54 3.10
N THR A 15 -13.21 -18.37 3.60
CA THR A 15 -13.90 -17.31 2.86
C THR A 15 -13.08 -16.03 2.84
N GLU A 16 -13.44 -15.09 1.98
CA GLU A 16 -12.80 -13.77 1.96
C GLU A 16 -12.99 -13.00 3.27
N ASP A 17 -14.17 -13.11 3.88
CA ASP A 17 -14.47 -12.49 5.18
C ASP A 17 -13.63 -13.10 6.29
N GLY A 18 -13.42 -14.43 6.27
CA GLY A 18 -12.53 -15.08 7.23
C GLY A 18 -11.09 -14.57 7.13
N ILE A 19 -10.60 -14.36 5.92
CA ILE A 19 -9.27 -13.77 5.70
C ILE A 19 -9.25 -12.29 6.11
N ALA A 20 -10.30 -11.52 5.84
CA ALA A 20 -10.34 -10.09 6.10
C ALA A 20 -10.60 -9.74 7.57
N MET A 21 -11.40 -10.54 8.30
CA MET A 21 -11.99 -10.14 9.58
C MET A 21 -11.58 -11.03 10.76
N LEU A 22 -11.02 -12.23 10.53
CA LEU A 22 -10.74 -13.18 11.62
C LEU A 22 -9.25 -13.42 11.89
N ARG A 23 -8.36 -12.88 11.05
CA ARG A 23 -6.91 -12.93 11.28
C ARG A 23 -6.51 -12.06 12.48
N TYR A 24 -5.50 -12.51 13.21
CA TYR A 24 -4.81 -11.73 14.23
C TYR A 24 -3.79 -10.78 13.60
N PRO A 25 -3.35 -9.71 14.30
CA PRO A 25 -2.41 -8.73 13.74
C PRO A 25 -1.16 -9.35 13.12
N HIS A 26 -0.56 -10.35 13.76
CA HIS A 26 0.65 -11.03 13.27
C HIS A 26 0.43 -11.89 12.01
N GLU A 27 -0.82 -12.05 11.56
CA GLU A 27 -1.19 -12.76 10.32
C GLU A 27 -1.48 -11.79 9.16
N TYR A 28 -1.52 -10.47 9.42
CA TYR A 28 -1.58 -9.46 8.37
C TYR A 28 -0.22 -9.27 7.71
N ARG A 29 -0.25 -8.82 6.46
CA ARG A 29 0.93 -8.72 5.58
C ARG A 29 0.92 -7.39 4.81
N ASN A 30 0.13 -6.42 5.26
CA ASN A 30 0.14 -5.08 4.68
C ASN A 30 1.45 -4.36 5.02
N VAL A 31 1.83 -3.42 4.17
CA VAL A 31 2.95 -2.52 4.43
C VAL A 31 2.57 -1.54 5.56
N LEU A 32 3.57 -1.15 6.34
CA LEU A 32 3.44 -0.21 7.46
C LEU A 32 2.96 1.17 6.99
N LEU A 33 3.30 1.56 5.75
CA LEU A 33 2.80 2.80 5.15
C LEU A 33 1.27 2.85 5.15
N ALA A 34 0.60 1.73 4.88
CA ALA A 34 -0.86 1.69 4.70
C ALA A 34 -1.65 1.72 6.01
N GLU A 35 -1.01 1.46 7.15
CA GLU A 35 -1.63 1.49 8.49
C GLU A 35 -1.35 2.79 9.27
N GLN A 36 -0.59 3.73 8.69
CA GLN A 36 -0.36 5.03 9.32
C GLN A 36 -1.68 5.80 9.50
N PRO A 37 -1.84 6.59 10.58
CA PRO A 37 -3.11 7.22 10.91
C PRO A 37 -3.52 8.30 9.89
N ASN A 38 -4.82 8.58 9.84
CA ASN A 38 -5.32 9.77 9.16
C ASN A 38 -5.23 10.96 10.12
N THR A 39 -4.22 11.83 9.98
CA THR A 39 -4.04 13.01 10.84
C THR A 39 -4.74 14.23 10.24
N ASP A 40 -4.16 14.83 9.22
CA ASP A 40 -4.76 15.89 8.40
C ASP A 40 -4.83 15.49 6.92
N PHE A 41 -5.41 16.37 6.10
CA PHE A 41 -5.59 16.09 4.69
C PHE A 41 -4.26 15.94 3.93
N ALA A 42 -3.22 16.71 4.29
CA ALA A 42 -1.92 16.61 3.64
C ALA A 42 -1.26 15.25 3.96
N TYR A 43 -1.37 14.79 5.20
CA TYR A 43 -0.88 13.49 5.62
C TYR A 43 -1.55 12.32 4.90
N VAL A 44 -2.89 12.37 4.78
CA VAL A 44 -3.65 11.36 4.04
C VAL A 44 -3.25 11.35 2.56
N ILE A 45 -3.11 12.52 1.94
CA ILE A 45 -2.68 12.64 0.55
C ILE A 45 -1.24 12.17 0.35
N GLY A 46 -0.32 12.50 1.26
CA GLY A 46 1.06 12.03 1.24
C GLY A 46 1.14 10.51 1.26
N ARG A 47 0.42 9.87 2.20
CA ARG A 47 0.34 8.40 2.29
C ARG A 47 -0.24 7.80 1.03
N GLN A 48 -1.35 8.37 0.55
CA GLN A 48 -2.04 7.90 -0.65
C GLN A 48 -1.14 7.99 -1.88
N PHE A 49 -0.46 9.12 -2.09
CA PHE A 49 0.44 9.33 -3.22
C PHE A 49 1.62 8.36 -3.20
N LEU A 50 2.33 8.24 -2.07
CA LEU A 50 3.46 7.33 -1.93
C LEU A 50 3.04 5.87 -2.21
N PHE A 51 1.84 5.47 -1.78
CA PHE A 51 1.35 4.14 -2.09
C PHE A 51 0.89 3.98 -3.54
N ASP A 52 0.16 4.95 -4.11
CA ASP A 52 -0.34 4.89 -5.48
C ASP A 52 0.78 4.87 -6.52
N ALA A 53 1.84 5.66 -6.30
CA ALA A 53 3.02 5.69 -7.17
C ALA A 53 3.72 4.33 -7.21
N TYR A 54 3.62 3.53 -6.15
CA TYR A 54 4.12 2.15 -6.10
C TYR A 54 3.12 1.16 -6.70
N HIS A 55 1.84 1.29 -6.35
CA HIS A 55 0.80 0.36 -6.70
C HIS A 55 0.55 0.34 -8.21
N LEU A 56 0.68 1.49 -8.88
CA LEU A 56 0.53 1.61 -10.33
C LEU A 56 1.50 0.68 -11.10
N PRO A 57 2.83 0.86 -11.02
CA PRO A 57 3.77 -0.02 -11.71
C PRO A 57 3.78 -1.46 -11.19
N LEU A 58 3.42 -1.69 -9.91
CA LEU A 58 3.19 -3.05 -9.40
C LEU A 58 2.10 -3.76 -10.20
N LEU A 59 0.94 -3.12 -10.39
CA LEU A 59 -0.17 -3.72 -11.15
C LEU A 59 0.18 -3.87 -12.63
N GLU A 60 0.95 -2.95 -13.21
CA GLU A 60 1.42 -3.08 -14.59
C GLU A 60 2.25 -4.36 -14.80
N GLN A 61 3.11 -4.72 -13.84
CA GLN A 61 3.83 -5.98 -13.87
C GLN A 61 2.92 -7.18 -13.57
N LEU A 62 2.05 -7.09 -12.57
CA LEU A 62 1.16 -8.21 -12.21
C LEU A 62 0.15 -8.54 -13.30
N MET A 63 -0.19 -7.60 -14.20
CA MET A 63 -0.96 -7.89 -15.42
C MET A 63 -0.25 -8.89 -16.35
N GLN A 64 1.07 -9.02 -16.25
CA GLN A 64 1.88 -9.97 -17.01
C GLN A 64 2.15 -11.28 -16.24
N SER A 65 1.53 -11.47 -15.08
CA SER A 65 1.68 -12.67 -14.26
C SER A 65 1.27 -13.94 -15.03
N LYS A 66 2.02 -15.03 -14.85
CA LYS A 66 1.63 -16.36 -15.34
C LYS A 66 0.39 -16.90 -14.63
N ASP A 67 0.09 -16.41 -13.43
CA ASP A 67 -1.17 -16.70 -12.76
C ASP A 67 -2.28 -15.84 -13.39
N LYS A 68 -3.15 -16.51 -14.16
CA LYS A 68 -4.24 -15.85 -14.89
C LYS A 68 -5.21 -15.10 -13.99
N GLN A 69 -5.39 -15.54 -12.75
CA GLN A 69 -6.29 -14.88 -11.82
C GLN A 69 -5.65 -13.62 -11.25
N ILE A 70 -4.36 -13.65 -10.91
CA ILE A 70 -3.62 -12.44 -10.50
C ILE A 70 -3.61 -11.42 -11.63
N ALA A 71 -3.28 -11.84 -12.85
CA ALA A 71 -3.30 -10.97 -14.02
C ALA A 71 -4.68 -10.35 -14.27
N ALA A 72 -5.76 -11.14 -14.12
CA ALA A 72 -7.12 -10.64 -14.27
C ALA A 72 -7.53 -9.65 -13.16
N ILE A 73 -7.10 -9.87 -11.91
CA ILE A 73 -7.34 -8.92 -10.82
C ILE A 73 -6.60 -7.61 -11.11
N ALA A 74 -5.31 -7.69 -11.47
CA ALA A 74 -4.50 -6.52 -11.78
C ALA A 74 -5.08 -5.71 -12.96
N GLY A 75 -5.51 -6.39 -14.02
CA GLY A 75 -6.13 -5.75 -15.19
C GLY A 75 -7.46 -5.05 -14.90
N LYS A 76 -8.17 -5.45 -13.84
CA LYS A 76 -9.36 -4.72 -13.36
C LYS A 76 -8.96 -3.52 -12.49
N SER A 77 -8.06 -3.73 -11.53
CA SER A 77 -7.65 -2.72 -10.55
C SER A 77 -6.83 -1.57 -11.16
N ILE A 78 -6.07 -1.82 -12.22
CA ILE A 78 -5.16 -0.82 -12.81
C ILE A 78 -5.88 0.46 -13.25
N LYS A 79 -7.14 0.36 -13.69
CA LYS A 79 -7.93 1.52 -14.11
C LYS A 79 -8.18 2.43 -12.91
N GLU A 80 -8.57 1.88 -11.78
CA GLU A 80 -8.82 2.60 -10.53
C GLU A 80 -7.53 3.23 -10.01
N VAL A 81 -6.43 2.46 -9.99
CA VAL A 81 -5.14 2.94 -9.50
C VAL A 81 -4.56 4.08 -10.35
N LYS A 82 -4.80 4.09 -11.66
CA LYS A 82 -4.48 5.25 -12.51
C LYS A 82 -5.25 6.51 -12.10
N TYR A 83 -6.52 6.38 -11.70
CA TYR A 83 -7.28 7.51 -11.16
C TYR A 83 -6.76 7.93 -9.78
N HIS A 84 -6.43 6.98 -8.90
CA HIS A 84 -5.89 7.28 -7.57
C HIS A 84 -4.57 8.03 -7.66
N HIS A 85 -3.60 7.52 -8.43
CA HIS A 85 -2.31 8.17 -8.67
C HIS A 85 -2.46 9.57 -9.24
N ARG A 86 -3.34 9.75 -10.24
CA ARG A 86 -3.64 11.08 -10.78
C ARG A 86 -4.20 12.00 -9.70
N PHE A 87 -5.17 11.53 -8.91
CA PHE A 87 -5.79 12.32 -7.86
C PHE A 87 -4.78 12.73 -6.78
N SER A 88 -4.03 11.77 -6.25
CA SER A 88 -3.08 12.01 -5.16
C SER A 88 -1.90 12.86 -5.60
N SER A 89 -1.33 12.62 -6.79
CA SER A 89 -0.23 13.46 -7.34
C SER A 89 -0.66 14.90 -7.61
N GLU A 90 -1.87 15.14 -8.12
CA GLU A 90 -2.39 16.50 -8.31
C GLU A 90 -2.62 17.23 -6.99
N TRP A 91 -3.07 16.53 -5.94
CA TRP A 91 -3.21 17.13 -4.62
C TRP A 91 -1.86 17.40 -3.94
N VAL A 92 -0.86 16.54 -4.11
CA VAL A 92 0.51 16.83 -3.66
C VAL A 92 1.01 18.13 -4.29
N LYS A 93 0.82 18.32 -5.60
CA LYS A 93 1.20 19.57 -6.29
C LYS A 93 0.46 20.78 -5.76
N ARG A 94 -0.87 20.70 -5.60
CA ARG A 94 -1.68 21.81 -5.09
C ARG A 94 -1.35 22.21 -3.66
N LEU A 95 -1.04 21.24 -2.81
CA LEU A 95 -0.71 21.49 -1.41
C LEU A 95 0.74 21.99 -1.28
N GLY A 96 1.67 21.41 -2.05
CA GLY A 96 3.06 21.85 -2.09
C GLY A 96 3.24 23.24 -2.70
N ASP A 97 2.70 23.50 -3.89
CA ASP A 97 2.79 24.82 -4.56
C ASP A 97 1.57 25.71 -4.23
N GLY A 98 1.11 25.61 -2.98
CA GLY A 98 -0.09 26.28 -2.47
C GLY A 98 0.25 27.50 -1.61
N THR A 99 -0.27 27.49 -0.38
CA THR A 99 0.11 28.48 0.64
C THR A 99 1.31 27.97 1.45
N GLU A 100 1.97 28.86 2.19
CA GLU A 100 3.02 28.47 3.14
C GLU A 100 2.57 27.37 4.10
N GLU A 101 1.34 27.49 4.62
CA GLU A 101 0.79 26.49 5.54
C GLU A 101 0.57 25.13 4.84
N SER A 102 -0.03 25.12 3.64
CA SER A 102 -0.26 23.85 2.93
C SER A 102 1.05 23.20 2.49
N HIS A 103 2.03 24.01 2.10
CA HIS A 103 3.36 23.56 1.73
C HIS A 103 4.03 22.88 2.92
N GLN A 104 4.06 23.54 4.08
CA GLN A 104 4.68 23.00 5.27
C GLN A 104 4.00 21.71 5.74
N ARG A 105 2.66 21.64 5.73
CA ARG A 105 1.93 20.42 6.08
C ARG A 105 2.25 19.26 5.14
N MET A 106 2.34 19.52 3.83
CA MET A 106 2.68 18.48 2.86
C MET A 106 4.14 18.02 3.01
N GLN A 107 5.07 18.94 3.28
CA GLN A 107 6.46 18.57 3.55
C GLN A 107 6.57 17.71 4.81
N THR A 108 5.93 18.11 5.91
CA THR A 108 5.90 17.33 7.16
C THR A 108 5.30 15.95 6.94
N ALA A 109 4.19 15.85 6.21
CA ALA A 109 3.60 14.56 5.85
C ALA A 109 4.59 13.65 5.10
N LEU A 110 5.33 14.19 4.12
CA LEU A 110 6.33 13.43 3.39
C LEU A 110 7.49 13.00 4.30
N ASP A 111 8.02 13.90 5.12
CA ASP A 111 9.12 13.63 6.04
C ASP A 111 8.76 12.51 7.02
N ASP A 112 7.56 12.54 7.59
CA ASP A 112 7.08 11.56 8.56
C ASP A 112 6.78 10.18 7.93
N LEU A 113 6.29 10.15 6.69
CA LEU A 113 5.89 8.93 5.99
C LEU A 113 7.05 8.26 5.22
N TRP A 114 8.09 9.02 4.88
CA TRP A 114 9.23 8.53 4.11
C TRP A 114 9.93 7.29 4.69
N PRO A 115 10.08 7.13 6.03
CA PRO A 115 10.70 5.95 6.62
C PRO A 115 10.03 4.61 6.26
N TYR A 116 8.78 4.62 5.81
CA TYR A 116 8.00 3.42 5.44
C TYR A 116 8.08 3.08 3.94
N VAL A 117 8.64 3.97 3.10
CA VAL A 117 8.69 3.79 1.64
C VAL A 117 9.58 2.61 1.24
N ASP A 118 10.67 2.36 1.97
CA ASP A 118 11.61 1.30 1.62
C ASP A 118 11.00 -0.11 1.68
N GLU A 119 10.03 -0.33 2.58
CA GLU A 119 9.33 -1.62 2.70
C GLU A 119 8.62 -2.03 1.42
N LEU A 120 8.17 -1.06 0.62
CA LEU A 120 7.51 -1.29 -0.66
C LEU A 120 8.41 -2.08 -1.63
N PHE A 121 9.73 -2.01 -1.47
CA PHE A 121 10.71 -2.65 -2.36
C PHE A 121 11.53 -3.75 -1.68
N GLU A 122 11.34 -3.97 -0.38
CA GLU A 122 12.08 -5.00 0.36
C GLU A 122 11.39 -6.36 0.19
N GLU A 123 11.80 -7.12 -0.83
CA GLU A 123 11.20 -8.42 -1.14
C GLU A 123 11.36 -9.43 0.00
N THR A 124 10.24 -9.98 0.45
CA THR A 124 10.20 -11.17 1.31
C THR A 124 10.63 -12.41 0.53
N ALA A 125 10.98 -13.48 1.25
CA ALA A 125 11.29 -14.78 0.62
C ALA A 125 10.15 -15.30 -0.27
N LEU A 126 8.89 -15.00 0.09
CA LEU A 126 7.73 -15.36 -0.73
C LEU A 126 7.67 -14.54 -2.02
N GLU A 127 7.87 -13.24 -1.95
CA GLU A 127 7.88 -12.37 -3.15
C GLU A 127 9.01 -12.77 -4.10
N GLN A 128 10.19 -13.09 -3.58
CA GLN A 128 11.31 -13.60 -4.38
C GLN A 128 10.96 -14.92 -5.08
N ALA A 129 10.34 -15.87 -4.38
CA ALA A 129 9.92 -17.14 -4.95
C ALA A 129 8.84 -16.94 -6.04
N MET A 130 7.82 -16.13 -5.77
CA MET A 130 6.75 -15.84 -6.73
C MET A 130 7.28 -15.11 -7.97
N LYS A 131 8.23 -14.19 -7.80
CA LYS A 131 8.94 -13.56 -8.92
C LYS A 131 9.68 -14.58 -9.78
N ALA A 132 10.44 -15.49 -9.16
CA ALA A 132 11.20 -16.51 -9.87
C ALA A 132 10.30 -17.44 -10.70
N GLU A 133 9.06 -17.69 -10.24
CA GLU A 133 8.07 -18.46 -10.99
C GLU A 133 7.40 -17.64 -12.12
N GLY A 134 7.55 -16.32 -12.13
CA GLY A 134 6.86 -15.41 -13.04
C GLY A 134 5.41 -15.13 -12.62
N ILE A 135 5.10 -15.31 -11.34
CA ILE A 135 3.79 -15.05 -10.73
C ILE A 135 3.77 -13.68 -10.06
N GLY A 136 4.79 -13.37 -9.27
CA GLY A 136 4.98 -12.10 -8.57
C GLY A 136 5.69 -11.05 -9.43
N ALA A 137 5.65 -9.80 -8.97
CA ALA A 137 6.34 -8.69 -9.62
C ALA A 137 7.83 -8.64 -9.23
N ASP A 138 8.64 -8.00 -10.07
CA ASP A 138 10.02 -7.62 -9.79
C ASP A 138 10.10 -6.23 -9.18
N LEU A 139 10.13 -6.17 -7.85
CA LEU A 139 10.10 -4.91 -7.11
C LEU A 139 11.39 -4.10 -7.33
N ALA A 140 12.52 -4.78 -7.57
CA ALA A 140 13.78 -4.14 -7.90
C ALA A 140 13.71 -3.40 -9.26
N ALA A 141 12.98 -3.96 -10.23
CA ALA A 141 12.76 -3.32 -11.53
C ALA A 141 11.78 -2.14 -11.46
N ILE A 142 10.83 -2.16 -10.52
CA ILE A 142 9.86 -1.06 -10.31
C ILE A 142 10.50 0.14 -9.61
N LYS A 143 11.42 -0.13 -8.66
CA LYS A 143 11.99 0.88 -7.75
C LYS A 143 12.53 2.14 -8.47
N PRO A 144 13.31 2.06 -9.57
CA PRO A 144 13.80 3.26 -10.26
C PRO A 144 12.67 4.12 -10.85
N GLY A 145 11.67 3.49 -11.46
CA GLY A 145 10.53 4.19 -12.06
C GLY A 145 9.66 4.88 -11.00
N TYR A 146 9.46 4.22 -9.86
CA TYR A 146 8.79 4.81 -8.70
C TYR A 146 9.47 6.11 -8.23
N PHE A 147 10.78 6.06 -7.97
CA PHE A 147 11.48 7.25 -7.47
C PHE A 147 11.54 8.37 -8.50
N ALA A 148 11.65 8.04 -9.79
CA ALA A 148 11.59 9.04 -10.85
C ALA A 148 10.24 9.77 -10.89
N ASP A 149 9.12 9.04 -10.76
CA ASP A 149 7.78 9.62 -10.69
C ASP A 149 7.59 10.48 -9.44
N VAL A 150 7.95 9.95 -8.26
CA VAL A 150 7.86 10.67 -6.99
C VAL A 150 8.68 11.97 -7.05
N GLU A 151 9.94 11.90 -7.48
CA GLU A 151 10.80 13.08 -7.60
C GLU A 151 10.24 14.12 -8.58
N ALA A 152 9.65 13.69 -9.70
CA ALA A 152 9.03 14.60 -10.65
C ALA A 152 7.83 15.34 -10.02
N VAL A 153 6.98 14.63 -9.28
CA VAL A 153 5.83 15.23 -8.59
C VAL A 153 6.28 16.17 -7.47
N LEU A 154 7.24 15.77 -6.63
CA LEU A 154 7.77 16.61 -5.56
C LEU A 154 8.41 17.89 -6.10
N LYS A 155 9.20 17.78 -7.17
CA LYS A 155 9.79 18.93 -7.85
C LYS A 155 8.72 19.89 -8.39
N ALA A 156 7.68 19.36 -9.02
CA ALA A 156 6.56 20.17 -9.51
C ALA A 156 5.76 20.83 -8.37
N ALA A 157 5.73 20.20 -7.19
CA ALA A 157 5.10 20.71 -5.98
C ALA A 157 6.00 21.65 -5.17
N THR A 158 7.22 21.94 -5.63
CA THR A 158 8.26 22.71 -4.90
C THR A 158 8.72 22.08 -3.58
N LEU A 159 8.41 20.80 -3.34
CA LEU A 159 8.74 20.07 -2.12
C LEU A 159 10.12 19.41 -2.21
N GLN A 160 10.72 19.16 -1.05
CA GLN A 160 12.00 18.47 -0.94
C GLN A 160 11.78 16.98 -0.75
N LYS A 161 12.58 16.16 -1.46
CA LYS A 161 12.62 14.72 -1.23
C LYS A 161 13.24 14.46 0.15
N PRO A 162 12.54 13.80 1.08
CA PRO A 162 13.10 13.53 2.40
C PRO A 162 14.31 12.59 2.32
N THR A 163 15.28 12.78 3.22
CA THR A 163 16.39 11.86 3.42
C THR A 163 16.21 11.16 4.75
N SER A 164 15.69 9.94 4.74
CA SER A 164 15.58 9.15 5.97
C SER A 164 16.81 8.27 6.19
N THR A 165 17.37 8.33 7.40
CA THR A 165 18.36 7.37 7.92
C THR A 165 17.70 6.16 8.57
N HIS A 166 16.44 6.29 8.99
CA HIS A 166 15.68 5.27 9.70
C HIS A 166 14.70 4.59 8.74
N ARG A 167 14.63 3.25 8.82
CA ARG A 167 13.78 2.43 7.94
C ARG A 167 12.86 1.57 8.79
N HIS A 168 11.58 1.58 8.46
CA HIS A 168 10.57 0.72 9.06
C HIS A 168 10.05 -0.24 8.00
N SER A 169 10.40 -1.51 8.12
CA SER A 169 10.12 -2.53 7.09
C SER A 169 9.92 -3.89 7.74
N SER A 170 8.68 -4.15 8.18
CA SER A 170 8.37 -5.38 8.92
C SER A 170 6.91 -5.84 8.81
N GLY A 171 6.03 -5.00 8.27
CA GLY A 171 4.59 -5.28 8.12
C GLY A 171 4.33 -6.45 7.17
N LYS A 172 5.09 -6.56 6.08
CA LYS A 172 5.04 -7.75 5.20
C LYS A 172 5.44 -9.06 5.90
N GLY A 173 6.16 -8.96 7.02
CA GLY A 173 6.52 -10.09 7.90
C GLY A 173 5.50 -10.37 9.02
N GLY A 174 4.46 -9.56 9.15
CA GLY A 174 3.48 -9.65 10.25
C GLY A 174 3.91 -8.93 11.53
N VAL A 175 4.92 -8.07 11.48
CA VAL A 175 5.31 -7.22 12.61
C VAL A 175 4.90 -5.79 12.29
N HIS A 176 3.84 -5.34 12.96
CA HIS A 176 3.14 -4.10 12.66
C HIS A 176 3.40 -3.01 13.71
N THR A 177 3.05 -1.77 13.37
CA THR A 177 2.96 -0.70 14.36
C THR A 177 1.77 -0.94 15.30
N GLU A 178 1.72 -0.18 16.40
CA GLU A 178 0.57 -0.18 17.31
C GLU A 178 -0.75 0.20 16.61
N GLN A 179 -0.69 0.93 15.49
CA GLN A 179 -1.86 1.42 14.76
C GLN A 179 -2.74 0.29 14.23
N LEU A 180 -2.13 -0.80 13.77
CA LEU A 180 -2.90 -1.93 13.24
C LEU A 180 -3.81 -2.54 14.32
N GLY A 181 -3.39 -2.54 15.59
CA GLY A 181 -4.21 -3.03 16.70
C GLY A 181 -5.54 -2.26 16.81
N TYR A 182 -5.49 -0.93 16.74
CA TYR A 182 -6.68 -0.07 16.79
C TYR A 182 -7.58 -0.29 15.57
N ILE A 183 -6.99 -0.34 14.37
CA ILE A 183 -7.73 -0.59 13.12
C ILE A 183 -8.49 -1.91 13.18
N LEU A 184 -7.82 -2.99 13.61
CA LEU A 184 -8.43 -4.32 13.64
C LEU A 184 -9.47 -4.47 14.75
N ALA A 185 -9.31 -3.78 15.88
CA ALA A 185 -10.32 -3.78 16.93
C ALA A 185 -11.66 -3.24 16.42
N GLU A 186 -11.64 -2.17 15.63
CA GLU A 186 -12.84 -1.60 15.01
C GLU A 186 -13.35 -2.45 13.85
N LEU A 187 -12.48 -2.78 12.88
CA LEU A 187 -12.83 -3.55 11.69
C LEU A 187 -13.47 -4.90 12.02
N GLN A 188 -12.94 -5.59 13.02
CA GLN A 188 -13.34 -6.97 13.34
C GLN A 188 -14.44 -7.04 14.42
N TYR A 189 -14.85 -5.91 15.00
CA TYR A 189 -15.75 -5.88 16.15
C TYR A 189 -17.03 -6.67 15.89
N MET A 190 -17.75 -6.35 14.81
CA MET A 190 -19.04 -6.99 14.49
C MET A 190 -18.89 -8.48 14.27
N GLN A 191 -17.85 -8.91 13.55
CA GLN A 191 -17.63 -10.32 13.23
C GLN A 191 -17.22 -11.13 14.47
N ARG A 192 -16.51 -10.51 15.42
CA ARG A 192 -16.10 -11.15 16.68
C ARG A 192 -17.21 -11.16 17.72
N ALA A 193 -18.04 -10.12 17.77
CA ALA A 193 -19.17 -10.02 18.69
C ALA A 193 -20.34 -10.93 18.26
N TYR A 194 -20.56 -11.08 16.95
CA TYR A 194 -21.66 -11.87 16.37
C TYR A 194 -21.13 -12.88 15.35
N PRO A 195 -20.42 -13.94 15.78
CA PRO A 195 -19.78 -14.88 14.88
C PRO A 195 -20.80 -15.71 14.08
N ASN A 196 -20.41 -16.10 12.87
CA ASN A 196 -21.17 -16.98 11.96
C ASN A 196 -22.52 -16.42 11.48
N MET A 197 -22.71 -15.10 11.51
CA MET A 197 -23.86 -14.42 10.91
C MET A 197 -23.66 -14.21 9.40
N THR A 198 -24.75 -14.00 8.67
CA THR A 198 -24.75 -13.63 7.23
C THR A 198 -25.24 -12.19 7.10
N TRP A 199 -24.53 -11.40 6.29
CA TRP A 199 -24.78 -9.98 6.04
C TRP A 199 -24.87 -9.71 4.54
#